data_AF-A0A3D6BVP5-F1
#
_entry.id   AF-A0A3D6BVP5-F1
#
_cell.length_a   1.000
_cell.length_b   1.000
_cell.length_c   1.000
_cell.angle_alpha   90.00
_cell.angle_beta   90.00
_cell.angle_gamma   90.00
#
_symmetry.space_group_name_H-M   'P 1'
#
loop_
_entity.id
_entity.type
_entity.pdbx_description
1 polymer ?
#
loop_
_entity_poly.entity_id
_entity_poly.type
_entity_poly.pdbx_seq_one_letter_code
_entity_poly.pdbx_strand_id
1 'polypeptide(L)'
;ATLVLIMTLVIANGSQNKVRDLANVSPEMKETQRFFASTISEELKKLENQSNPETKMIINDALIQIKKLEMDYENLKIDLTKSGDDNRVIFAMIKNFQNRIDILQNTLKHIENIKQLNNFNNESNSNI
;
A
#
# COMPACT_ATOMS: atom_id res chain seq x y z
N ALA A 1 -10.08 -19.76 8.08
CA ALA A 1 -11.33 -18.99 8.18
C ALA A 1 -11.17 -17.93 9.25
N THR A 2 -11.05 -16.64 8.84
CA THR A 2 -11.34 -15.40 9.61
C THR A 2 -10.58 -14.20 8.99
N LEU A 3 -11.01 -13.74 7.81
CA LEU A 3 -10.69 -12.39 7.32
C LEU A 3 -11.95 -11.57 6.97
N VAL A 4 -13.13 -12.15 7.21
CA VAL A 4 -14.43 -11.52 6.88
C VAL A 4 -14.97 -10.66 8.03
N LEU A 5 -14.36 -10.68 9.22
CA LEU A 5 -14.96 -10.12 10.44
C LEU A 5 -14.38 -8.78 10.94
N ILE A 6 -13.78 -7.95 10.08
CA ILE A 6 -13.46 -6.54 10.45
C ILE A 6 -14.35 -5.55 9.67
N MET A 7 -15.36 -6.05 8.95
CA MET A 7 -16.29 -5.18 8.20
C MET A 7 -17.58 -4.82 8.94
N THR A 8 -17.80 -5.29 10.17
CA THR A 8 -19.06 -5.04 10.88
C THR A 8 -18.83 -4.81 12.37
N LEU A 9 -18.89 -3.54 12.80
CA LEU A 9 -19.52 -3.03 14.03
C LEU A 9 -18.84 -1.75 14.54
N VAL A 10 -19.27 -0.58 14.05
CA VAL A 10 -19.58 0.58 14.91
C VAL A 10 -20.65 1.43 14.20
N ILE A 11 -21.93 1.14 14.47
CA ILE A 11 -22.99 2.15 14.39
C ILE A 11 -23.37 2.44 15.84
N ALA A 12 -22.84 3.55 16.37
CA ALA A 12 -23.28 4.14 17.63
C ALA A 12 -23.33 5.66 17.45
N ASN A 13 -24.50 6.22 17.78
CA ASN A 13 -24.91 7.60 17.55
C ASN A 13 -24.07 8.63 18.32
N GLY A 14 -23.79 9.73 17.64
CA GLY A 14 -23.24 10.97 18.18
C GLY A 14 -22.48 11.64 17.05
N SER A 15 -22.97 12.77 16.53
CA SER A 15 -22.48 13.53 15.37
C SER A 15 -21.00 13.29 15.04
N GLN A 16 -20.71 12.19 14.36
CA GLN A 16 -19.39 11.89 13.86
C GLN A 16 -19.29 12.74 12.61
N ASN A 17 -18.50 13.80 12.64
CA ASN A 17 -18.02 14.39 11.39
C ASN A 17 -17.48 13.21 10.57
N LYS A 18 -18.21 12.85 9.51
CA LYS A 18 -17.91 11.67 8.71
C LYS A 18 -16.51 11.88 8.16
N VAL A 19 -15.53 11.14 8.69
CA VAL A 19 -14.11 11.30 8.30
C VAL A 19 -14.04 11.15 6.79
N ARG A 20 -13.62 12.23 6.13
CA ARG A 20 -13.61 12.35 4.67
C ARG A 20 -12.35 11.73 4.10
N ASP A 21 -12.47 11.15 2.93
CA ASP A 21 -11.34 10.73 2.09
C ASP A 21 -11.41 11.39 0.70
N LEU A 22 -10.48 11.02 -0.20
CA LEU A 22 -10.47 11.58 -1.56
C LEU A 22 -11.79 11.33 -2.29
N ALA A 23 -12.47 10.22 -2.04
CA ALA A 23 -13.76 9.93 -2.65
C ALA A 23 -14.88 10.90 -2.24
N ASN A 24 -14.68 11.67 -1.17
CA ASN A 24 -15.60 12.72 -0.73
C ASN A 24 -15.26 14.11 -1.29
N VAL A 25 -14.15 14.27 -2.01
CA VAL A 25 -13.74 15.57 -2.59
C VAL A 25 -14.45 15.82 -3.93
N SER A 26 -14.37 14.87 -4.86
CA SER A 26 -15.01 14.95 -6.17
C SER A 26 -15.19 13.56 -6.81
N PRO A 27 -16.01 13.42 -7.87
CA PRO A 27 -16.08 12.19 -8.66
C PRO A 27 -14.72 11.73 -9.20
N GLU A 28 -13.89 12.65 -9.67
CA GLU A 28 -12.55 12.38 -10.21
C GLU A 28 -11.60 11.90 -9.10
N MET A 29 -11.69 12.49 -7.91
CA MET A 29 -10.90 12.05 -6.75
C MET A 29 -11.37 10.67 -6.23
N LYS A 30 -12.66 10.34 -6.36
CA LYS A 30 -13.18 8.99 -6.12
C LYS A 30 -12.63 7.96 -7.11
N GLU A 31 -12.52 8.31 -8.40
CA GLU A 31 -11.87 7.44 -9.39
C GLU A 31 -10.37 7.30 -9.08
N THR A 32 -9.70 8.40 -8.70
CA THR A 32 -8.28 8.41 -8.32
C THR A 32 -8.01 7.46 -7.14
N GLN A 33 -8.83 7.54 -6.08
CA GLN A 33 -8.71 6.62 -4.93
C GLN A 33 -8.92 5.16 -5.33
N ARG A 34 -9.91 4.88 -6.18
CA ARG A 34 -10.17 3.52 -6.68
C ARG A 34 -9.01 2.98 -7.50
N PHE A 35 -8.47 3.78 -8.41
CA PHE A 35 -7.33 3.41 -9.23
C PHE A 35 -6.14 3.01 -8.36
N PHE A 36 -5.70 3.89 -7.45
CA PHE A 36 -4.55 3.60 -6.61
C PHE A 36 -4.78 2.43 -5.64
N ALA A 37 -5.98 2.29 -5.07
CA ALA A 37 -6.31 1.14 -4.22
C ALA A 37 -6.23 -0.18 -5.00
N SER A 38 -6.73 -0.21 -6.24
CA SER A 38 -6.63 -1.38 -7.12
C SER A 38 -5.17 -1.70 -7.47
N THR A 39 -4.37 -0.68 -7.82
CA THR A 39 -2.95 -0.86 -8.13
C THR A 39 -2.18 -1.41 -6.92
N ILE A 40 -2.37 -0.85 -5.73
CA ILE A 40 -1.72 -1.35 -4.51
C ILE A 40 -2.12 -2.81 -4.24
N SER A 41 -3.39 -3.16 -4.40
CA SER A 41 -3.86 -4.53 -4.22
C SER A 41 -3.20 -5.50 -5.20
N GLU A 42 -3.03 -5.09 -6.47
CA GLU A 42 -2.36 -5.89 -7.49
C GLU A 42 -0.86 -6.08 -7.16
N GLU A 43 -0.18 -5.01 -6.78
CA GLU A 43 1.25 -5.05 -6.41
C GLU A 43 1.49 -5.88 -5.14
N LEU A 44 0.62 -5.80 -4.14
CA LEU A 44 0.66 -6.67 -2.96
C LEU A 44 0.51 -8.15 -3.34
N LYS A 45 -0.43 -8.48 -4.24
CA LYS A 45 -0.61 -9.85 -4.73
C LYS A 45 0.63 -10.35 -5.48
N LYS A 46 1.27 -9.50 -6.29
CA LYS A 46 2.55 -9.84 -6.94
C LYS A 46 3.62 -10.15 -5.89
N LEU A 47 3.71 -9.33 -4.84
CA LEU A 47 4.69 -9.47 -3.77
C LEU A 47 4.48 -10.76 -2.95
N GLU A 48 3.22 -11.08 -2.59
CA GLU A 48 2.86 -12.31 -1.90
C GLU A 48 3.27 -13.56 -2.68
N ASN A 49 3.08 -13.56 -4.00
CA ASN A 49 3.51 -14.65 -4.89
C ASN A 49 5.03 -14.85 -4.94
N GLN A 50 5.82 -13.86 -4.51
CA GLN A 50 7.28 -13.97 -4.41
C GLN A 50 7.77 -14.50 -3.06
N SER A 51 6.88 -14.72 -2.09
CA SER A 51 7.24 -15.07 -0.72
C SER A 51 7.84 -16.47 -0.60
N ASN A 52 9.09 -16.54 -0.15
CA ASN A 52 9.83 -17.76 0.16
C ASN A 52 10.90 -17.45 1.24
N PRO A 53 11.62 -18.44 1.80
CA PRO A 53 12.59 -18.19 2.88
C PRO A 53 13.65 -17.14 2.57
N GLU A 54 14.08 -17.02 1.32
CA GLU A 54 15.11 -16.07 0.89
C GLU A 54 14.55 -14.64 0.77
N THR A 55 13.33 -14.48 0.26
CA THR A 55 12.71 -13.17 0.04
C THR A 55 11.92 -12.65 1.25
N LYS A 56 11.70 -13.49 2.26
CA LYS A 56 10.82 -13.19 3.40
C LYS A 56 11.22 -11.93 4.17
N MET A 57 12.51 -11.73 4.39
CA MET A 57 13.00 -10.58 5.15
C MET A 57 12.66 -9.26 4.45
N ILE A 58 13.02 -9.13 3.17
CA ILE A 58 12.76 -7.91 2.42
C ILE A 58 11.26 -7.64 2.21
N ILE A 59 10.45 -8.69 2.04
CA ILE A 59 8.99 -8.57 1.96
C ILE A 59 8.43 -8.02 3.28
N ASN A 60 8.86 -8.56 4.43
CA ASN A 60 8.39 -8.09 5.73
C ASN A 60 8.75 -6.61 5.96
N ASP A 61 9.97 -6.20 5.61
CA ASP A 61 10.41 -4.81 5.74
C ASP A 61 9.57 -3.85 4.88
N ALA A 62 9.21 -4.28 3.67
CA ALA A 62 8.31 -3.52 2.81
C ALA A 62 6.91 -3.38 3.44
N LEU A 63 6.33 -4.48 3.94
CA LEU A 63 5.00 -4.47 4.57
C LEU A 63 4.94 -3.58 5.81
N ILE A 64 6.01 -3.52 6.60
CA ILE A 64 6.11 -2.60 7.76
C ILE A 64 6.05 -1.14 7.29
N GLN A 65 6.76 -0.79 6.21
CA GLN A 65 6.73 0.57 5.66
C GLN A 65 5.38 0.92 5.06
N ILE A 66 4.72 -0.02 4.37
CA ILE A 66 3.35 0.16 3.86
C ILE A 66 2.38 0.44 5.02
N LYS A 67 2.44 -0.34 6.10
CA LYS A 67 1.59 -0.14 7.27
C LYS A 67 1.77 1.25 7.88
N LYS A 68 3.01 1.75 7.94
CA LYS A 68 3.28 3.12 8.42
C LYS A 68 2.58 4.15 7.52
N LEU A 69 2.69 4.01 6.20
CA LEU A 69 2.02 4.91 5.26
C LEU A 69 0.49 4.80 5.34
N GLU A 70 -0.08 3.63 5.60
CA GLU A 70 -1.52 3.49 5.83
C GLU A 70 -1.99 4.25 7.07
N MET A 71 -1.22 4.17 8.16
CA MET A 71 -1.49 4.96 9.37
C MET A 71 -1.39 6.47 9.09
N ASP A 72 -0.39 6.90 8.32
CA ASP A 72 -0.26 8.30 7.90
C ASP A 72 -1.45 8.75 7.05
N TYR A 73 -1.99 7.88 6.18
CA TYR A 73 -3.18 8.17 5.39
C TYR A 73 -4.43 8.37 6.25
N GLU A 74 -4.59 7.58 7.32
CA GLU A 74 -5.68 7.76 8.27
C GLU A 74 -5.62 9.12 8.99
N ASN A 75 -4.42 9.61 9.30
CA ASN A 75 -4.24 10.97 9.83
C ASN A 75 -4.59 12.03 8.78
N LEU A 76 -4.18 11.84 7.52
CA LEU A 76 -4.50 12.77 6.43
C LEU A 76 -6.01 12.88 6.19
N LYS A 77 -6.80 11.82 6.39
CA LYS A 77 -8.28 11.89 6.32
C LYS A 77 -8.87 12.80 7.40
N ILE A 78 -8.30 12.77 8.60
CA ILE A 78 -8.69 13.68 9.69
C ILE A 78 -8.35 15.13 9.29
N ASP A 79 -7.15 15.36 8.76
CA ASP A 79 -6.71 16.69 8.33
C ASP A 79 -7.54 17.21 7.15
N LEU A 80 -7.93 16.35 6.21
CA LEU A 80 -8.78 16.70 5.08
C LEU A 80 -10.15 17.18 5.57
N THR A 81 -10.72 16.46 6.54
CA THR A 81 -12.00 16.80 7.15
C THR A 81 -11.93 18.15 7.87
N LYS A 82 -10.86 18.39 8.63
CA LYS A 82 -10.67 19.63 9.40
C LYS A 82 -10.37 20.84 8.52
N SER A 83 -9.62 20.63 7.44
CA SER A 83 -9.16 21.71 6.56
C SER A 83 -10.18 22.13 5.50
N GLY A 84 -11.24 21.34 5.29
CA GLY A 84 -12.26 21.64 4.28
C GLY A 84 -11.76 21.42 2.87
N ASP A 85 -11.14 20.26 2.61
CA ASP A 85 -10.57 19.86 1.31
C ASP A 85 -9.37 20.70 0.86
N ASP A 86 -8.46 21.04 1.77
CA ASP A 86 -7.23 21.74 1.41
C ASP A 86 -6.40 20.93 0.39
N ASN A 87 -6.11 21.56 -0.76
CA ASN A 87 -5.35 20.97 -1.86
C ASN A 87 -3.98 20.40 -1.43
N ARG A 88 -3.36 20.95 -0.39
CA ARG A 88 -2.09 20.44 0.17
C ARG A 88 -2.29 19.10 0.86
N VAL A 89 -3.41 18.92 1.57
CA VAL A 89 -3.77 17.63 2.20
C VAL A 89 -4.13 16.62 1.12
N ILE A 90 -4.90 17.02 0.11
CA ILE A 90 -5.21 16.17 -1.05
C ILE A 90 -3.91 15.70 -1.74
N PHE A 91 -2.97 16.61 -1.97
CA PHE A 91 -1.66 16.27 -2.53
C PHE A 91 -0.91 15.26 -1.65
N ALA A 92 -0.88 15.46 -0.33
CA ALA A 92 -0.25 14.52 0.60
C ALA A 92 -0.92 13.13 0.59
N MET A 93 -2.25 13.07 0.46
CA MET A 93 -3.01 11.82 0.34
C MET A 93 -2.65 11.06 -0.95
N ILE A 94 -2.57 11.77 -2.08
CA ILE A 94 -2.14 11.19 -3.36
C ILE A 94 -0.68 10.73 -3.27
N LYS A 95 0.21 11.54 -2.69
CA LYS A 95 1.62 11.19 -2.53
C LYS A 95 1.80 9.96 -1.64
N ASN A 96 0.94 9.78 -0.65
CA ASN A 96 0.92 8.58 0.18
C ASN A 96 0.58 7.31 -0.63
N PHE A 97 -0.41 7.37 -1.53
CA PHE A 97 -0.67 6.25 -2.48
C PHE A 97 0.54 5.95 -3.35
N GLN A 98 1.15 6.98 -3.94
CA GLN A 98 2.33 6.84 -4.79
C GLN A 98 3.51 6.20 -4.04
N ASN A 99 3.81 6.67 -2.83
CA ASN A 99 4.91 6.12 -2.02
C ASN A 99 4.70 4.64 -1.69
N ARG A 100 3.44 4.21 -1.44
CA ARG A 100 3.14 2.79 -1.22
C ARG A 100 3.44 1.96 -2.46
N ILE A 101 3.04 2.45 -3.63
CA ILE A 101 3.32 1.77 -4.91
C ILE A 101 4.83 1.72 -5.16
N ASP A 102 5.55 2.82 -4.95
CA ASP A 102 7.00 2.89 -5.12
C ASP A 102 7.72 1.85 -4.25
N ILE A 103 7.30 1.69 -2.98
CA ILE A 103 7.85 0.67 -2.07
C ILE A 103 7.61 -0.74 -2.63
N LEU A 104 6.38 -1.05 -3.04
CA LEU A 104 6.04 -2.37 -3.55
C LEU A 104 6.83 -2.72 -4.82
N GLN A 105 6.89 -1.79 -5.78
CA GLN A 105 7.61 -1.98 -7.05
C GLN A 105 9.12 -2.12 -6.83
N ASN A 106 9.71 -1.30 -5.97
CA ASN A 106 11.13 -1.40 -5.65
C ASN A 106 11.46 -2.72 -4.94
N THR A 107 10.56 -3.20 -4.08
CA THR A 107 10.72 -4.50 -3.40
C THR A 107 10.67 -5.66 -4.40
N LEU A 108 9.71 -5.65 -5.32
CA LEU A 108 9.61 -6.65 -6.39
C LEU A 108 10.87 -6.67 -7.26
N LYS A 109 11.39 -5.50 -7.64
CA LYS A 109 12.63 -5.37 -8.40
C LYS A 109 13.84 -5.94 -7.65
N HIS A 110 13.93 -5.67 -6.34
CA HIS A 110 15.02 -6.23 -5.52
C HIS A 110 14.93 -7.76 -5.46
N ILE A 111 13.73 -8.32 -5.28
CA ILE A 111 13.52 -9.77 -5.32
C ILE A 111 13.95 -10.38 -6.66
N GLU A 112 13.61 -9.72 -7.78
CA GLU A 112 14.05 -10.16 -9.10
C GLU A 112 15.58 -10.19 -9.23
N ASN A 113 16.27 -9.16 -8.73
CA ASN A 113 17.74 -9.12 -8.74
C ASN A 113 18.35 -10.27 -7.91
N ILE A 114 17.79 -10.59 -6.73
CA ILE A 114 18.25 -11.73 -5.92
C ILE A 114 18.16 -13.04 -6.71
N LYS A 115 17.04 -13.27 -7.39
CA LYS A 115 16.83 -14.47 -8.22
C LYS A 115 17.84 -14.57 -9.37
N GLN A 116 18.12 -13.46 -10.04
CA GLN A 116 19.08 -13.42 -11.15
C GLN A 116 20.50 -13.75 -10.67
N LEU A 117 20.93 -13.22 -9.52
CA LEU A 117 22.24 -13.51 -8.94
C LEU A 117 22.40 -14.99 -8.58
N ASN A 118 21.35 -15.61 -8.01
CA ASN A 118 21.39 -17.03 -7.67
C ASN A 118 21.48 -17.94 -8.89
N ASN A 119 20.74 -17.61 -9.96
CA ASN A 119 20.81 -18.38 -11.20
C ASN A 119 22.22 -18.33 -11.79
N PHE A 120 22.85 -17.15 -11.83
CA PHE A 120 24.23 -16.99 -12.33
C PHE A 120 25.24 -17.82 -11.53
N ASN A 121 25.12 -17.84 -10.19
CA ASN A 121 26.00 -18.62 -9.33
C ASN A 121 25.82 -20.13 -9.53
N ASN A 122 24.59 -20.59 -9.75
CA ASN A 122 24.29 -22.01 -9.98
C ASN A 122 24.83 -22.50 -11.33
N GLU A 123 24.69 -21.71 -12.40
CA GLU A 123 25.25 -22.05 -13.73
C GLU A 123 26.79 -22.04 -13.73
N SER A 124 27.41 -21.10 -13.00
CA SER A 124 28.86 -21.05 -12.89
C SER A 124 29.42 -22.26 -12.15
N ASN A 125 28.74 -22.72 -11.09
CA ASN A 125 29.15 -23.89 -10.31
C ASN A 125 28.87 -25.23 -11.01
N SER A 126 27.94 -25.30 -11.97
CA SER A 126 27.69 -26.55 -12.72
C SER A 126 28.66 -26.76 -13.89
N ASN A 127 29.38 -25.71 -14.30
CA ASN A 127 30.29 -25.71 -15.45
C ASN A 127 31.78 -25.80 -15.03
N ILE A 128 32.06 -26.06 -13.74
CA ILE A 128 33.39 -26.31 -13.16
C ILE A 128 33.41 -27.75 -12.64
#